data_AF-A0ABC9QJF0-F1
#
_entry.id   AF-A0ABC9QJF0-F1
#
_cell.length_a   1.000
_cell.length_b   1.000
_cell.length_c   1.000
_cell.angle_alpha   90.00
_cell.angle_beta   90.00
_cell.angle_gamma   90.00
#
_symmetry.space_group_name_H-M   'P 1'
#
loop_
_entity.id
_entity.type
_entity.pdbx_description
1 polymer ?
#
loop_
_entity_poly.entity_id
_entity_poly.type
_entity_poly.pdbx_seq_one_letter_code
_entity_poly.pdbx_strand_id
1 'polypeptide(L)' 'MEQEVILGCLNHIKTFKPILQIEIIKSNIQDIINILENLEYEIFQSGINILAIYKADPVINHLRS' A
#
# COMPACT_ATOMS: atom_id res chain seq x y z
N MET A 1 12.79 7.58 2.43
CA MET A 1 11.79 8.63 2.11
C MET A 1 10.39 8.05 2.03
N GLU A 2 10.03 7.26 1.02
CA GLU A 2 8.68 6.67 0.90
C GLU A 2 8.39 5.68 2.04
N GLN A 3 9.34 4.79 2.35
CA GLN A 3 9.23 3.86 3.47
C GLN A 3 9.10 4.58 4.83
N GLU A 4 9.88 5.65 5.03
CA GLU A 4 9.84 6.44 6.27
C GLU A 4 8.48 7.16 6.44
N VAL A 5 7.89 7.64 5.34
CA VAL A 5 6.54 8.25 5.35
C VAL A 5 5.50 7.21 5.78
N ILE A 6 5.54 6.00 5.21
CA ILE A 6 4.63 4.91 5.61
C ILE A 6 4.81 4.55 7.08
N LEU A 7 6.05 4.40 7.55
CA LEU A 7 6.35 4.09 8.95
C LEU A 7 5.88 5.21 9.89
N GLY A 8 6.04 6.48 9.52
CA GLY A 8 5.56 7.62 10.30
C GLY A 8 4.02 7.70 10.36
N CYS A 9 3.34 7.21 9.33
CA CYS A 9 1.87 7.18 9.24
C CYS A 9 1.25 5.85 9.68
N LEU A 10 2.03 4.89 10.19
CA LEU A 10 1.61 3.51 10.39
C LEU A 10 0.37 3.36 11.28
N ASN A 11 0.24 4.18 12.33
CA ASN A 11 -0.94 4.18 13.19
C ASN A 11 -2.20 4.65 12.46
N HIS A 12 -2.09 5.65 11.59
CA HIS A 12 -3.21 6.12 10.77
C HIS A 12 -3.63 5.06 9.76
N ILE A 13 -2.67 4.43 9.08
CA ILE A 13 -2.93 3.37 8.10
C ILE A 13 -3.65 2.19 8.78
N LYS A 14 -3.17 1.74 9.93
CA LYS A 14 -3.81 0.66 10.71
C LYS A 14 -5.23 1.00 11.16
N THR A 15 -5.46 2.24 11.59
CA THR A 15 -6.74 2.66 12.18
C THR A 15 -7.80 2.90 11.12
N PHE A 16 -7.46 3.62 10.06
CA PHE A 16 -8.41 4.10 9.07
C PHE A 16 -8.46 3.26 7.80
N LYS A 17 -7.47 2.39 7.59
CA LYS A 17 -7.38 1.48 6.44
C LYS A 17 -7.60 2.21 5.09
N PRO A 18 -6.96 3.37 4.86
CA PRO A 18 -7.20 4.13 3.64
C PRO A 18 -6.70 3.34 2.42
N ILE A 19 -7.30 3.60 1.26
CA ILE A 19 -6.71 3.24 -0.04
C ILE A 19 -5.46 4.08 -0.24
N LEU A 20 -4.34 3.46 -0.60
CA LEU A 20 -3.05 4.13 -0.76
C LEU A 20 -2.60 4.06 -2.21
N GLN A 21 -2.25 5.21 -2.78
CA GLN A 21 -1.50 5.28 -4.04
C GLN A 21 -0.11 5.81 -3.73
N ILE A 22 0.91 5.03 -4.08
CA ILE A 22 2.30 5.30 -3.72
C ILE A 22 3.14 5.24 -4.99
N GLU A 23 3.83 6.34 -5.30
CA GLU A 23 4.84 6.37 -6.36
C GLU A 23 6.21 6.02 -5.73
N ILE A 24 6.90 5.04 -6.31
CA ILE A 24 8.20 4.55 -5.82
C ILE A 24 9.31 5.11 -6.71
N ILE A 25 10.12 6.03 -6.14
CA ILE A 25 11.22 6.67 -6.87
C ILE A 25 12.57 6.23 -6.30
N LYS A 26 12.71 6.18 -4.97
CA LYS A 26 14.00 5.96 -4.30
C LYS A 26 14.03 4.78 -3.34
N SER A 27 12.88 4.33 -2.85
CA SER A 27 12.78 3.20 -1.90
C SER A 27 12.81 1.85 -2.62
N ASN A 28 13.23 0.80 -1.91
CA ASN A 28 13.07 -0.57 -2.39
C ASN A 28 11.57 -0.94 -2.36
N ILE A 29 11.04 -1.29 -3.53
CA ILE A 29 9.62 -1.63 -3.69
C ILE A 29 9.20 -2.81 -2.83
N GLN A 30 10.07 -3.82 -2.66
CA GLN A 30 9.73 -5.03 -1.93
C GLN A 30 9.54 -4.75 -0.43
N ASP A 31 10.29 -3.80 0.14
CA ASP A 31 10.14 -3.42 1.55
C ASP A 31 8.79 -2.74 1.79
N ILE A 32 8.34 -1.90 0.86
CA ILE A 32 7.03 -1.24 0.89
C ILE A 32 5.91 -2.29 0.78
N ILE A 33 6.02 -3.21 -0.18
CA ILE A 33 5.06 -4.30 -0.38
C ILE A 33 4.94 -5.14 0.90
N ASN A 34 6.07 -5.58 1.46
CA ASN A 34 6.09 -6.39 2.68
C ASN A 34 5.41 -5.67 3.86
N ILE A 35 5.64 -4.35 4.02
CA ILE A 35 4.97 -3.57 5.07
C ILE A 35 3.46 -3.58 4.86
N LEU A 36 2.99 -3.31 3.64
CA LEU A 36 1.58 -3.20 3.32
C LEU A 36 0.85 -4.56 3.39
N GLU A 37 1.46 -5.63 2.89
CA GLU A 37 0.92 -6.99 3.00
C GLU A 37 0.76 -7.43 4.47
N ASN A 38 1.72 -7.07 5.33
CA ASN A 38 1.63 -7.29 6.78
C ASN A 38 0.49 -6.49 7.45
N LEU A 39 -0.01 -5.44 6.79
CA LEU A 39 -1.18 -4.66 7.21
C LEU A 39 -2.48 -5.15 6.55
N GLU A 40 -2.44 -6.34 5.91
CA GLU A 40 -3.55 -6.95 5.19
C GLU A 40 -4.02 -6.15 3.98
N TYR A 41 -3.09 -5.47 3.30
CA TYR A 41 -3.37 -4.85 2.01
C TYR A 41 -3.14 -5.83 0.85
N GLU A 42 -3.96 -5.70 -0.17
CA GLU A 42 -3.74 -6.24 -1.50
C GLU A 42 -3.06 -5.20 -2.37
N ILE A 43 -2.07 -5.63 -3.16
CA ILE A 43 -1.15 -4.76 -3.89
C ILE A 43 -1.39 -4.91 -5.38
N PHE A 44 -1.68 -3.80 -6.03
CA PHE A 44 -1.78 -3.67 -7.48
C PHE A 44 -0.61 -2.82 -7.97
N GLN A 45 0.36 -3.45 -8.62
CA GLN A 45 1.53 -2.74 -9.14
C GLN A 45 1.27 -2.27 -10.58
N SER A 46 1.60 -1.00 -10.85
CA SER A 46 1.54 -0.39 -12.17
C SER A 46 2.80 0.42 -12.44
N GLY A 47 3.80 -0.24 -13.05
CA GLY A 47 5.12 0.36 -13.27
C GLY A 47 5.79 0.74 -11.95
N ILE A 48 6.08 2.04 -11.80
CA ILE A 48 6.67 2.62 -10.58
C ILE A 48 5.63 2.92 -9.49
N ASN A 49 4.34 2.74 -9.77
CA ASN A 49 3.26 3.01 -8.84
C ASN A 49 2.75 1.74 -8.18
N ILE A 50 2.35 1.87 -6.93
CA ILE A 50 1.59 0.88 -6.18
C ILE A 50 0.23 1.49 -5.83
N LEU A 51 -0.83 0.74 -6.12
CA LEU A 51 -2.14 0.92 -5.50
C LEU A 51 -2.32 -0.18 -4.46
N ALA A 52 -2.46 0.20 -3.19
CA ALA A 52 -2.67 -0.74 -2.10
C ALA A 52 -4.06 -0.52 -1.50
N ILE A 53 -4.81 -1.61 -1.37
CA ILE A 53 -6.19 -1.59 -0.88
C ILE A 53 -6.34 -2.61 0.24
N TYR A 54 -7.00 -2.23 1.33
CA TYR A 54 -7.26 -3.17 2.44
C TYR A 54 -8.10 -4.35 1.94
N LYS A 55 -7.72 -5.58 2.27
CA LYS A 55 -8.33 -6.81 1.73
C LYS A 55 -9.84 -6.93 1.96
N ALA A 56 -10.38 -6.30 3.01
CA ALA A 56 -11.81 -6.31 3.28
C ALA A 56 -12.58 -5.16 2.61
N ASP A 57 -11.90 -4.26 1.89
CA ASP A 57 -12.55 -3.19 1.16
C ASP A 57 -13.28 -3.78 -0.07
N PRO A 58 -14.59 -3.54 -0.22
CA PRO A 58 -15.36 -4.11 -1.33
C PRO A 58 -14.88 -3.65 -2.71
N VAL A 59 -14.14 -2.54 -2.81
CA VAL A 59 -13.61 -2.02 -4.07
C VAL A 59 -12.68 -3.01 -4.78
N ILE A 60 -12.02 -3.92 -4.05
CA ILE A 60 -11.15 -4.97 -4.63
C ILE A 60 -11.89 -5.80 -5.68
N ASN A 61 -13.17 -6.09 -5.47
CA ASN A 61 -13.97 -6.89 -6.40
C ASN A 61 -14.20 -6.21 -7.75
N HIS A 62 -13.90 -4.91 -7.86
CA HIS A 62 -14.01 -4.12 -9.08
C HIS A 62 -12.67 -3.96 -9.81
N LEU A 63 -11.57 -4.42 -9.22
CA LEU A 63 -10.23 -4.32 -9.79
C LEU A 63 -9.84 -5.65 -10.45
N ARG A 64 -8.99 -5.55 -11.46
CA ARG A 64 -8.39 -6.68 -12.17
C ARG A 64 -6.89 -6.47 -12.17
N SER A 65 -6.14 -7.47 -11.73
CA SER A 65 -4.68 -7.53 -11.79
C SER A 65 -4.17 -8.08 -13.12
#